data_AF-A0A6V7IC06-F1
#
_entry.id   AF-A0A6V7IC06-F1
#
_cell.length_a   1.000
_cell.length_b   1.000
_cell.length_c   1.000
_cell.angle_alpha   90.00
_cell.angle_beta   90.00
_cell.angle_gamma   90.00
#
_symmetry.space_group_name_H-M   'P 1'
#
loop_
_entity.id
_entity.type
_entity.pdbx_description
1 polymer ?
#
loop_
_entity_poly.entity_id
_entity_poly.type
_entity_poly.pdbx_seq_one_letter_code
_entity_poly.pdbx_strand_id
1 'polypeptide(L)' 'YEGVPGFRRMSTSQRIGILLKTALLFPVYCMIYWFAPESKTGQLIRRPFMKFLIHAASYLFFL' A
#
# COMPACT_ATOMS: atom_id res chain seq x y z
N TYR A 1 10.33 6.47 2.96
CA TYR A 1 8.91 6.08 3.01
C TYR A 1 8.05 7.10 2.28
N GLU A 2 8.30 7.35 1.00
CA GLU A 2 7.55 8.39 0.31
C GLU A 2 6.05 8.05 0.19
N GLY A 3 5.67 6.76 0.21
CA GLY A 3 4.26 6.34 0.25
C GLY A 3 3.55 6.61 1.58
N VAL A 4 4.27 6.74 2.69
CA VAL A 4 3.70 7.10 3.99
C VAL A 4 4.67 8.04 4.71
N PRO A 5 4.48 9.36 4.61
CA PRO A 5 5.37 10.30 5.27
C PRO A 5 5.39 10.03 6.78
N GLY A 6 6.58 10.02 7.37
CA GLY A 6 6.73 9.82 8.82
C GLY A 6 6.59 8.37 9.32
N PHE A 7 6.51 7.36 8.46
CA PHE A 7 6.36 5.94 8.86
C PHE A 7 7.33 5.50 9.97
N ARG A 8 8.59 5.96 9.93
CA ARG A 8 9.62 5.65 10.95
C ARG A 8 9.29 6.21 12.33
N ARG A 9 8.56 7.32 12.42
CA ARG A 9 8.15 7.96 13.69
C ARG A 9 6.77 7.53 14.16
N MET A 10 6.02 6.78 13.33
CA MET A 10 4.71 6.26 13.70
C MET A 10 4.82 5.19 14.79
N SER A 11 3.81 5.17 15.65
CA SER A 11 3.59 4.11 16.65
C SER A 11 3.33 2.76 15.98
N THR A 12 3.55 1.67 16.71
CA THR A 12 3.34 0.31 16.20
C THR A 12 1.90 0.07 15.74
N SER A 13 0.91 0.58 16.48
CA SER A 13 -0.51 0.45 16.12
C SER A 13 -0.84 1.14 14.79
N GLN A 14 -0.28 2.32 14.53
CA GLN A 14 -0.43 3.01 13.25
C GLN A 14 0.17 2.21 12.08
N ARG A 15 1.36 1.62 12.28
CA ARG A 15 2.01 0.77 11.26
C ARG A 15 1.19 -0.47 10.95
N ILE A 16 0.65 -1.13 11.99
CA ILE A 16 -0.25 -2.28 11.85
C ILE A 16 -1.51 -1.87 11.08
N GLY A 17 -2.11 -0.73 11.41
CA GLY A 17 -3.28 -0.21 10.70
C GLY A 17 -3.02 0.00 9.20
N ILE A 18 -1.84 0.51 8.83
CA ILE A 18 -1.44 0.65 7.41
C ILE A 18 -1.29 -0.71 6.74
N LEU A 19 -0.67 -1.68 7.41
CA LEU A 19 -0.51 -3.05 6.91
C LEU A 19 -1.88 -3.70 6.67
N LEU A 20 -2.76 -3.68 7.67
CA LEU A 20 -4.11 -4.25 7.58
C LEU A 20 -4.93 -3.59 6.48
N LYS A 21 -4.94 -2.26 6.43
CA LYS A 21 -5.61 -1.51 5.35
C LYS A 21 -5.07 -1.92 3.97
N THR A 22 -3.74 -2.06 3.84
CA THR A 22 -3.13 -2.45 2.56
C THR A 22 -3.47 -3.89 2.21
N ALA A 23 -3.47 -4.79 3.18
CA ALA A 23 -3.87 -6.18 3.00
C ALA A 23 -5.35 -6.35 2.63
N LEU A 24 -6.24 -5.52 3.15
CA LEU A 24 -7.67 -5.58 2.80
C LEU A 24 -7.97 -4.93 1.44
N LEU A 25 -7.27 -3.84 1.11
CA LEU A 25 -7.53 -3.04 -0.09
C LEU A 25 -6.61 -3.34 -1.27
N PHE A 26 -5.70 -4.31 -1.17
CA PHE A 26 -4.75 -4.62 -2.24
C PHE A 26 -5.41 -4.84 -3.63
N PRO A 27 -6.55 -5.55 -3.80
CA PRO A 27 -7.13 -5.72 -5.13
C PRO A 27 -7.63 -4.38 -5.71
N VAL A 28 -8.18 -3.50 -4.86
CA VAL A 28 -8.61 -2.16 -5.27
C VAL A 28 -7.41 -1.32 -5.69
N TYR A 29 -6.30 -1.39 -4.96
CA TYR A 29 -5.06 -0.71 -5.35
C TYR A 29 -4.50 -1.21 -6.67
N CYS A 30 -4.55 -2.52 -6.93
CA CYS A 30 -4.19 -3.08 -8.24
C CYS A 30 -5.08 -2.54 -9.37
N MET A 31 -6.39 -2.47 -9.15
CA MET A 31 -7.32 -1.89 -10.13
C MET A 31 -7.03 -0.40 -10.38
N ILE A 32 -6.82 0.40 -9.34
CA ILE A 32 -6.47 1.83 -9.49
C ILE A 32 -5.15 2.00 -10.25
N TYR A 33 -4.16 1.16 -9.96
CA TYR A 33 -2.88 1.18 -10.67
C TYR A 33 -3.04 0.94 -12.18
N TRP A 34 -3.99 0.08 -12.57
CA TRP A 34 -4.28 -0.24 -13.97
C TRP A 34 -5.14 0.82 -14.66
N PHE A 35 -6.26 1.20 -14.05
CA PHE A 35 -7.29 2.04 -14.68
C PHE A 35 -7.08 3.55 -14.48
N ALA A 36 -6.49 3.97 -13.36
CA ALA A 36 -6.33 5.38 -13.01
C ALA A 36 -4.90 5.70 -12.52
N PRO A 37 -3.87 5.45 -13.34
CA PRO A 37 -2.46 5.56 -12.94
C PRO A 37 -2.04 6.97 -12.54
N GLU A 38 -2.60 8.00 -13.19
CA GLU A 38 -2.29 9.42 -12.96
C GLU A 38 -3.02 10.01 -11.75
N SER A 39 -3.93 9.24 -11.12
CA SER A 39 -4.60 9.68 -9.90
C SER A 39 -3.60 9.82 -8.75
N LYS A 40 -3.93 10.66 -7.75
CA LYS A 40 -3.09 10.82 -6.54
C LYS A 40 -2.78 9.46 -5.87
N THR A 41 -3.77 8.57 -5.84
CA THR A 41 -3.62 7.21 -5.30
C THR A 41 -2.77 6.33 -6.21
N GLY A 42 -2.94 6.40 -7.53
CA GLY A 42 -2.10 5.68 -8.49
C GLY A 42 -0.63 6.07 -8.39
N GLN A 43 -0.34 7.37 -8.27
CA GLN A 43 1.00 7.89 -8.03
C GLN A 43 1.55 7.45 -6.65
N LEU A 44 0.70 7.37 -5.62
CA LEU A 44 1.09 6.87 -4.30
C LEU A 44 1.52 5.40 -4.36
N ILE A 45 0.74 4.55 -5.04
CA ILE A 45 0.97 3.12 -5.20
C ILE A 45 2.28 2.86 -5.95
N ARG A 46 2.64 3.72 -6.92
CA ARG A 46 3.89 3.62 -7.69
C ARG A 46 5.16 3.80 -6.85
N ARG A 47 5.05 4.39 -5.65
CA ARG A 47 6.19 4.56 -4.73
C ARG A 47 6.68 3.18 -4.24
N PRO A 48 8.01 2.96 -4.13
CA PRO A 48 8.58 1.63 -3.91
C PRO A 48 8.07 0.94 -2.64
N PHE A 49 7.87 1.71 -1.57
CA PHE A 49 7.34 1.18 -0.31
C PHE A 49 5.90 0.65 -0.44
N MET A 50 5.05 1.31 -1.22
CA MET A 50 3.66 0.86 -1.42
C MET A 50 3.61 -0.41 -2.27
N LYS A 51 4.41 -0.49 -3.34
CA LYS A 51 4.53 -1.71 -4.15
C LYS A 51 4.95 -2.92 -3.30
N PHE A 52 5.90 -2.72 -2.39
CA PHE A 52 6.33 -3.77 -1.45
C PHE A 52 5.16 -4.26 -0.57
N LEU A 53 4.39 -3.34 0.04
CA LEU A 53 3.26 -3.72 0.89
C LEU A 53 2.15 -4.44 0.11
N ILE A 54 1.84 -3.98 -1.10
CA ILE A 54 0.82 -4.60 -1.94
C ILE A 54 1.26 -5.99 -2.40
N HIS A 55 2.53 -6.17 -2.75
CA HIS A 55 3.06 -7.48 -3.12
C HIS A 55 3.03 -8.45 -1.94
N ALA A 56 3.48 -8.01 -0.76
CA ALA A 56 3.40 -8.80 0.47
C ALA A 56 1.95 -9.17 0.81
N ALA A 57 1.00 -8.25 0.66
CA ALA A 57 -0.43 -8.51 0.83
C ALA A 57 -0.95 -9.56 -0.14
N SER A 58 -0.59 -9.47 -1.43
CA SER A 58 -1.00 -10.47 -2.42
C SER A 58 -0.45 -11.86 -2.11
N TYR A 59 0.77 -11.94 -1.58
CA TYR A 59 1.39 -13.18 -1.16
C TYR A 59 0.66 -13.79 0.05
N LEU A 60 0.31 -12.96 1.05
CA LEU A 60 -0.47 -13.39 2.21
C LEU A 60 -1.86 -13.92 1.85
N PHE A 61 -2.49 -13.37 0.79
CA PHE A 61 -3.79 -13.86 0.31
C PHE A 61 -3.67 -15.16 -0.51
N PHE A 62 -2.52 -15.37 -1.16
CA PHE A 62 -2.26 -16.56 -1.97
C PHE A 62 -1.99 -17.80 -1.12
N LEU A 63 -1.27 -17.64 0.01
CA LEU A 63 -1.04 -18.69 1.00
C LEU A 63 -2.34 -19.13 1.70
#